data_AF-A0A316I2N2-F1
#
_entry.id   AF-A0A316I2N2-F1
#
_cell.length_a   1.000
_cell.length_b   1.000
_cell.length_c   1.000
_cell.angle_alpha   90.00
_cell.angle_beta   90.00
_cell.angle_gamma   90.00
#
_symmetry.space_group_name_H-M   'P 1'
#
loop_
_entity.id
_entity.type
_entity.pdbx_description
1 polymer ?
#
loop_
_entity_poly.entity_id
_entity_poly.type
_entity_poly.pdbx_seq_one_letter_code
_entity_poly.pdbx_strand_id
1 'polypeptide(L)'
;MLRIHFSAGDLERTQIAERVDPLWEMVFSRLRLTEGDSGVLLEPWLRDVRRNGDRQVIRSGVRLLAVLSPLGPYFPDFLTPPEGADGLTPALEAIRGTPRARLREEFRLLAGVSPTPSWTRPLAEGCDGALAELTAALARYHAAVIEPYSALIDEAVETDRLHRNGTGSVEGLLHGMWPLMNWRPPVLEVQYAHNRELHLNGRGLRLVPSYFCRRTPVAFADPGLPPTLVYPVHHDWTWHRQLASGRRELGALSALLGSTRSAVLAAVGAGATTTELAERLGASPSAVSRHTTVLREAGLLTTERQGLSVLHQRTVLGSALLGRN
;
A
#
# COMPACT_ATOMS: atom_id res chain seq x y z
N MET A 1 12.34 -21.02 2.20
CA MET A 1 11.00 -21.16 1.59
C MET A 1 9.96 -21.26 2.71
N LEU A 2 8.93 -20.40 2.70
CA LEU A 2 7.77 -20.51 3.59
C LEU A 2 6.67 -21.30 2.87
N ARG A 3 6.11 -22.31 3.54
CA ARG A 3 4.96 -23.10 3.06
C ARG A 3 3.79 -22.87 4.00
N ILE A 4 2.68 -22.38 3.47
CA ILE A 4 1.45 -22.12 4.24
C ILE A 4 0.42 -23.18 3.84
N HIS A 5 0.00 -24.00 4.80
CA HIS A 5 -0.93 -25.12 4.60
C HIS A 5 -2.35 -24.69 4.94
N PHE A 6 -3.24 -24.84 3.97
CA PHE A 6 -4.66 -24.54 4.09
C PHE A 6 -5.45 -25.82 4.39
N SER A 7 -6.42 -25.74 5.29
CA SER A 7 -7.56 -26.63 5.35
C SER A 7 -8.70 -26.08 4.50
N ALA A 8 -9.75 -26.89 4.26
CA ALA A 8 -10.91 -26.45 3.47
C ALA A 8 -11.57 -25.17 4.05
N GLY A 9 -11.70 -25.08 5.39
CA GLY A 9 -12.29 -23.92 6.05
C GLY A 9 -11.39 -22.67 6.08
N ASP A 10 -10.11 -22.80 5.75
CA ASP A 10 -9.19 -21.66 5.70
C ASP A 10 -9.41 -20.79 4.46
N LEU A 11 -9.80 -21.39 3.33
CA LEU A 11 -10.07 -20.66 2.10
C LEU A 11 -11.20 -19.64 2.30
N GLU A 12 -12.30 -20.03 2.93
CA GLU A 12 -13.44 -19.13 3.21
C GLU A 12 -13.09 -17.98 4.17
N ARG A 13 -12.10 -18.20 5.05
CA ARG A 13 -11.61 -17.22 6.02
C ARG A 13 -10.44 -16.38 5.51
N THR A 14 -10.01 -16.60 4.27
CA THR A 14 -8.89 -15.87 3.68
C THR A 14 -9.36 -14.54 3.12
N GLN A 15 -8.66 -13.46 3.47
CA GLN A 15 -9.07 -12.10 3.15
C GLN A 15 -7.86 -11.23 2.81
N ILE A 16 -8.06 -10.25 1.94
CA ILE A 16 -7.08 -9.18 1.70
C ILE A 16 -7.49 -7.97 2.52
N ALA A 17 -6.55 -7.40 3.28
CA ALA A 17 -6.76 -6.14 3.99
C ALA A 17 -7.00 -4.99 3.00
N GLU A 18 -8.01 -4.15 3.30
CA GLU A 18 -8.40 -2.99 2.47
C GLU A 18 -7.39 -1.86 2.51
N ARG A 19 -6.51 -1.85 3.51
CA ARG A 19 -5.52 -0.80 3.72
C ARG A 19 -4.17 -1.42 4.07
N VAL A 20 -3.12 -0.62 3.94
CA VAL A 20 -1.81 -0.95 4.50
C VAL A 20 -1.87 -0.99 6.03
N ASP A 21 -0.96 -1.75 6.62
CA ASP A 21 -0.68 -1.67 8.05
C ASP A 21 0.43 -0.62 8.31
N PRO A 22 0.18 0.42 9.11
CA PRO A 22 1.11 1.52 9.28
C PRO A 22 2.43 1.11 9.94
N LEU A 23 2.44 0.07 10.79
CA LEU A 23 3.65 -0.39 11.48
C LEU A 23 4.54 -1.18 10.52
N TRP A 24 3.93 -2.01 9.68
CA TRP A 24 4.64 -2.66 8.57
C TRP A 24 5.20 -1.65 7.57
N GLU A 25 4.45 -0.62 7.18
CA GLU A 25 4.95 0.46 6.31
C GLU A 25 6.12 1.22 6.93
N MET A 26 6.11 1.45 8.25
CA MET A 26 7.24 2.06 8.95
C MET A 26 8.49 1.17 8.92
N VAL A 27 8.34 -0.14 9.16
CA VAL A 27 9.45 -1.11 9.09
C VAL A 27 10.03 -1.16 7.67
N PHE A 28 9.20 -1.21 6.63
CA PHE A 28 9.68 -1.29 5.26
C PHE A 28 10.23 0.03 4.73
N SER A 29 9.60 1.17 5.04
CA SER A 29 10.11 2.50 4.63
C SER A 29 11.50 2.76 5.21
N ARG A 30 11.77 2.32 6.45
CA ARG A 30 13.13 2.37 7.01
C ARG A 30 14.13 1.67 6.12
N LEU A 31 13.83 0.44 5.68
CA LEU A 31 14.73 -0.32 4.81
C LEU A 31 15.06 0.46 3.55
N ARG A 32 14.02 1.06 2.93
CA ARG A 32 14.17 1.86 1.71
C ARG A 32 15.05 3.11 1.93
N LEU A 33 14.96 3.76 3.09
CA LEU A 33 15.79 4.91 3.43
C LEU A 33 17.28 4.55 3.63
N THR A 34 17.58 3.30 3.99
CA THR A 34 18.94 2.82 4.27
C THR A 34 19.59 2.06 3.12
N GLU A 35 18.83 1.50 2.19
CA GLU A 35 19.35 0.80 1.02
C GLU A 35 19.93 1.78 0.00
N GLY A 36 21.14 1.49 -0.51
CA GLY A 36 21.77 2.31 -1.57
C GLY A 36 21.12 2.14 -2.95
N ASP A 37 20.45 1.00 -3.17
CA ASP A 37 19.64 0.70 -4.34
C ASP A 37 18.17 0.59 -3.91
N SER A 38 17.60 1.69 -3.44
CA SER A 38 16.18 1.76 -3.08
C SER A 38 15.25 1.58 -4.29
N GLY A 39 15.81 1.27 -5.47
CA GLY A 39 15.24 1.02 -6.79
C GLY A 39 14.39 2.18 -7.32
N VAL A 40 14.59 2.45 -8.62
CA VAL A 40 14.05 3.58 -9.40
C VAL A 40 12.63 4.04 -8.98
N LEU A 41 11.72 3.11 -8.67
CA LEU A 41 10.32 3.47 -8.36
C LEU A 41 10.18 4.34 -7.10
N LEU A 42 10.93 4.13 -6.02
CA LEU A 42 10.79 4.92 -4.77
C LEU A 42 11.73 6.14 -4.72
N GLU A 43 12.53 6.35 -5.76
CA GLU A 43 13.51 7.44 -5.83
C GLU A 43 12.88 8.83 -5.63
N PRO A 44 11.70 9.14 -6.22
CA PRO A 44 11.06 10.43 -5.98
C PRO A 44 10.70 10.67 -4.50
N TRP A 45 10.26 9.64 -3.76
CA TRP A 45 9.94 9.77 -2.33
C TRP A 45 11.19 9.89 -1.48
N LEU A 46 12.24 9.14 -1.80
CA LEU A 46 13.52 9.32 -1.14
C LEU A 46 14.03 10.74 -1.31
N ARG A 47 13.93 11.29 -2.53
CA ARG A 47 14.32 12.67 -2.80
C ARG A 47 13.46 13.66 -2.02
N ASP A 48 12.15 13.46 -2.00
CA ASP A 48 11.21 14.35 -1.29
C ASP A 48 11.40 14.29 0.23
N VAL A 49 11.41 13.11 0.83
CA VAL A 49 11.67 12.88 2.26
C VAL A 49 13.02 13.45 2.69
N ARG A 50 14.08 13.29 1.89
CA ARG A 50 15.43 13.84 2.19
C ARG A 50 15.49 15.37 2.05
N ARG A 51 14.67 15.95 1.18
CA ARG A 51 14.66 17.39 0.88
C ARG A 51 13.74 18.18 1.81
N ASN A 52 12.52 17.68 2.02
CA ASN A 52 11.42 18.40 2.64
C ASN A 52 11.04 17.85 4.02
N GLY A 53 11.42 16.61 4.33
CA GLY A 53 11.10 15.99 5.62
C GLY A 53 11.97 16.49 6.78
N ASP A 54 11.44 16.38 8.01
CA ASP A 54 12.18 16.67 9.23
C ASP A 54 13.34 15.66 9.40
N ARG A 55 14.55 16.11 9.09
CA ARG A 55 15.76 15.28 9.10
C ARG A 55 16.05 14.68 10.47
N GLN A 56 15.72 15.37 11.56
CA GLN A 56 15.98 14.88 12.91
C GLN A 56 14.99 13.77 13.27
N VAL A 57 13.71 13.97 12.98
CA VAL A 57 12.66 12.95 13.19
C VAL A 57 12.96 11.70 12.36
N ILE A 58 13.25 11.87 11.07
CA ILE A 58 13.53 10.76 10.15
C ILE A 58 14.76 9.98 10.62
N ARG A 59 15.88 10.66 10.93
CA ARG A 59 17.11 10.00 11.39
C ARG A 59 16.89 9.24 12.70
N SER A 60 16.13 9.82 13.63
CA SER A 60 15.86 9.20 14.92
C SER A 60 14.98 7.97 14.76
N GLY A 61 13.91 8.06 13.97
CA GLY A 61 13.04 6.91 13.67
C GLY A 61 13.76 5.80 12.90
N VAL A 62 14.59 6.14 11.89
CA VAL A 62 15.41 5.15 11.17
C VAL A 62 16.35 4.42 12.11
N ARG A 63 17.04 5.12 13.02
CA ARG A 63 17.95 4.50 14.00
C ARG A 63 17.20 3.61 14.99
N LEU A 64 16.07 4.08 15.50
CA LEU A 64 15.20 3.34 16.42
C LEU A 64 14.73 2.03 15.78
N LEU A 65 14.10 2.12 14.61
CA LEU A 65 13.58 0.96 13.89
C LEU A 65 14.73 0.05 13.39
N ALA A 66 15.93 0.56 13.14
CA ALA A 66 17.05 -0.29 12.71
C ALA A 66 17.50 -1.26 13.81
N VAL A 67 17.35 -0.86 15.08
CA VAL A 67 17.62 -1.71 16.24
C VAL A 67 16.47 -2.68 16.51
N LEU A 68 15.22 -2.21 16.40
CA LEU A 68 14.04 -3.02 16.73
C LEU A 68 13.59 -3.93 15.58
N SER A 69 13.96 -3.63 14.34
CA SER A 69 13.65 -4.40 13.14
C SER A 69 14.91 -4.64 12.29
N PRO A 70 15.94 -5.34 12.81
CA PRO A 70 17.17 -5.57 12.07
C PRO A 70 16.89 -6.38 10.80
N LEU A 71 17.76 -6.22 9.80
CA LEU A 71 17.76 -7.13 8.65
C LEU A 71 18.24 -8.49 9.14
N GLY A 72 17.42 -9.52 8.98
CA GLY A 72 17.78 -10.84 9.47
C GLY A 72 16.59 -11.79 9.56
N PRO A 73 16.80 -12.94 10.23
CA PRO A 73 15.80 -14.00 10.32
C PRO A 73 14.64 -13.68 11.27
N TYR A 74 14.77 -12.65 12.12
CA TYR A 74 13.79 -12.34 13.16
C TYR A 74 13.80 -10.85 13.50
N PHE A 75 12.61 -10.30 13.74
CA PHE A 75 12.40 -9.13 14.57
C PHE A 75 11.12 -9.30 15.41
N PRO A 76 10.97 -8.57 16.52
CA PRO A 76 9.86 -8.74 17.46
C PRO A 76 8.49 -8.39 16.86
N ASP A 77 7.53 -9.29 16.98
CA ASP A 77 6.16 -9.09 16.49
C ASP A 77 5.39 -8.04 17.31
N PHE A 78 5.83 -7.68 18.53
CA PHE A 78 5.20 -6.58 19.28
C PHE A 78 5.29 -5.25 18.53
N LEU A 79 6.29 -5.08 17.65
CA LEU A 79 6.47 -3.86 16.85
C LEU A 79 5.43 -3.74 15.73
N THR A 80 4.83 -4.85 15.29
CA THR A 80 3.81 -4.90 14.23
C THR A 80 2.61 -5.69 14.74
N PRO A 81 1.90 -5.18 15.76
CA PRO A 81 0.83 -5.93 16.39
C PRO A 81 -0.36 -6.12 15.42
N PRO A 82 -1.13 -7.22 15.51
CA PRO A 82 -2.28 -7.47 14.63
C PRO A 82 -3.29 -6.32 14.55
N GLU A 83 -3.41 -5.52 15.62
CA GLU A 83 -4.25 -4.33 15.75
C GLU A 83 -3.86 -3.21 14.76
N GLY A 84 -2.70 -3.28 14.11
CA GLY A 84 -2.38 -2.45 12.94
C GLY A 84 -3.37 -2.60 11.78
N ALA A 85 -4.18 -3.67 11.78
CA ALA A 85 -5.38 -3.81 10.99
C ALA A 85 -6.31 -2.58 11.03
N ASP A 86 -6.43 -2.00 12.21
CA ASP A 86 -7.42 -1.00 12.57
C ASP A 86 -6.82 0.42 12.52
N GLY A 87 -5.56 0.54 12.10
CA GLY A 87 -4.85 1.79 11.90
C GLY A 87 -3.80 2.08 12.97
N LEU A 88 -3.24 3.29 12.92
CA LEU A 88 -2.07 3.66 13.73
C LEU A 88 -2.40 3.73 15.23
N THR A 89 -3.52 4.35 15.61
CA THR A 89 -3.87 4.54 17.03
C THR A 89 -4.05 3.20 17.75
N PRO A 90 -4.87 2.25 17.26
CA PRO A 90 -4.99 0.92 17.89
C PRO A 90 -3.65 0.17 17.97
N ALA A 91 -2.83 0.25 16.92
CA ALA A 91 -1.51 -0.38 16.91
C ALA A 91 -0.57 0.19 18.00
N LEU A 92 -0.53 1.52 18.16
CA LEU A 92 0.28 2.14 19.21
C LEU A 92 -0.24 1.80 20.61
N GLU A 93 -1.56 1.67 20.78
CA GLU A 93 -2.15 1.19 22.03
C GLU A 93 -1.77 -0.26 22.34
N ALA A 94 -1.78 -1.15 21.33
CA ALA A 94 -1.36 -2.54 21.47
C ALA A 94 0.13 -2.66 21.84
N ILE A 95 1.00 -1.82 21.28
CA ILE A 95 2.42 -1.74 21.67
C ILE A 95 2.54 -1.37 23.15
N ARG A 96 1.81 -0.35 23.61
CA ARG A 96 1.81 0.06 25.04
C ARG A 96 1.25 -1.02 25.95
N GLY A 97 0.26 -1.77 25.49
CA GLY A 97 -0.39 -2.86 26.22
C GLY A 97 0.33 -4.21 26.14
N THR A 98 1.50 -4.30 25.49
CA THR A 98 2.17 -5.58 25.28
C THR A 98 2.58 -6.19 26.63
N PRO A 99 2.19 -7.44 26.95
CA PRO A 99 2.54 -8.08 28.21
C PRO A 99 4.06 -8.15 28.43
N ARG A 100 4.52 -7.83 29.66
CA ARG A 100 5.95 -7.86 30.02
C ARG A 100 6.63 -9.19 29.71
N ALA A 101 5.94 -10.31 29.91
CA ALA A 101 6.47 -11.63 29.60
C ALA A 101 6.77 -11.80 28.10
N ARG A 102 5.87 -11.29 27.23
CA ARG A 102 6.05 -11.28 25.78
C ARG A 102 7.22 -10.38 25.37
N LEU A 103 7.30 -9.16 25.92
CA LEU A 103 8.43 -8.25 25.65
C LEU A 103 9.77 -8.89 26.01
N ARG A 104 9.90 -9.47 27.21
CA ARG A 104 11.15 -10.14 27.63
C ARG A 104 11.55 -11.25 26.67
N GLU A 105 10.60 -12.10 26.28
CA GLU A 105 10.87 -13.21 25.37
C GLU A 105 11.26 -12.72 23.98
N GLU A 106 10.51 -11.78 23.41
CA GLU A 106 10.79 -11.29 22.06
C GLU A 106 12.12 -10.51 22.00
N PHE A 107 12.49 -9.78 23.05
CA PHE A 107 13.81 -9.14 23.15
C PHE A 107 14.95 -10.14 23.39
N ARG A 108 14.69 -11.25 24.09
CA ARG A 108 15.65 -12.36 24.23
C ARG A 108 15.94 -13.00 22.85
N LEU A 109 14.89 -13.21 22.04
CA LEU A 109 15.03 -13.70 20.67
C LEU A 109 15.78 -12.69 19.79
N LEU A 110 15.47 -11.39 19.90
CA LEU A 110 16.15 -10.33 19.17
C LEU A 110 17.65 -10.29 19.48
N ALA A 111 18.02 -10.39 20.76
CA ALA A 111 19.42 -10.44 21.19
C ALA A 111 20.19 -11.65 20.64
N GLY A 112 19.48 -12.73 20.26
CA GLY A 112 20.06 -13.90 19.60
C GLY A 112 20.43 -13.69 18.13
N VAL A 113 19.88 -12.65 17.47
CA VAL A 113 20.09 -12.38 16.03
C VAL A 113 20.81 -11.07 15.76
N SER A 114 20.74 -10.09 16.67
CA SER A 114 21.40 -8.79 16.53
C SER A 114 21.75 -8.21 17.90
N PRO A 115 22.86 -7.46 18.04
CA PRO A 115 23.16 -6.74 19.28
C PRO A 115 22.03 -5.78 19.67
N THR A 116 21.56 -5.88 20.91
CA THR A 116 20.56 -4.98 21.49
C THR A 116 21.23 -3.94 22.38
N PRO A 117 21.21 -2.63 22.03
CA PRO A 117 21.80 -1.58 22.85
C PRO A 117 21.11 -1.44 24.22
N SER A 118 21.83 -0.91 25.22
CA SER A 118 21.34 -0.78 26.60
C SER A 118 20.04 0.02 26.74
N TRP A 119 19.80 1.00 25.85
CA TRP A 119 18.56 1.79 25.86
C TRP A 119 17.30 0.94 25.59
N THR A 120 17.43 -0.25 25.02
CA THR A 120 16.30 -1.17 24.78
C THR A 120 15.86 -1.93 26.03
N ARG A 121 16.68 -1.96 27.09
CA ARG A 121 16.38 -2.73 28.31
C ARG A 121 15.06 -2.31 28.97
N PRO A 122 14.74 -1.02 29.16
CA PRO A 122 13.44 -0.61 29.68
C PRO A 122 12.24 -1.06 28.82
N LEU A 123 12.41 -1.20 27.50
CA LEU A 123 11.37 -1.78 26.63
C LEU A 123 11.20 -3.27 26.90
N ALA A 124 12.30 -4.03 26.98
CA ALA A 124 12.27 -5.45 27.31
C ALA A 124 11.65 -5.73 28.69
N GLU A 125 11.82 -4.80 29.63
CA GLU A 125 11.22 -4.88 30.98
C GLU A 125 9.75 -4.43 31.02
N GLY A 126 9.24 -3.87 29.92
CA GLY A 126 7.89 -3.31 29.81
C GLY A 126 7.66 -2.14 30.76
N CYS A 127 8.60 -1.20 30.75
CA CYS A 127 8.47 0.10 31.41
C CYS A 127 7.52 1.00 30.60
N ASP A 128 6.43 1.46 31.25
CA ASP A 128 5.38 2.25 30.61
C ASP A 128 5.91 3.53 29.98
N GLY A 129 6.84 4.22 30.66
CA GLY A 129 7.48 5.43 30.13
C GLY A 129 8.28 5.17 28.85
N ALA A 130 9.01 4.05 28.79
CA ALA A 130 9.77 3.67 27.61
C ALA A 130 8.86 3.29 26.43
N LEU A 131 7.77 2.56 26.69
CA LEU A 131 6.78 2.22 25.66
C LEU A 131 6.02 3.47 25.17
N ALA A 132 5.73 4.43 26.05
CA ALA A 132 5.15 5.72 25.66
C ALA A 132 6.11 6.53 24.77
N GLU A 133 7.40 6.59 25.11
CA GLU A 133 8.41 7.24 24.29
C GLU A 133 8.60 6.57 22.92
N LEU A 134 8.63 5.22 22.89
CA LEU A 134 8.67 4.43 21.66
C LEU A 134 7.48 4.78 20.75
N THR A 135 6.26 4.69 21.27
CA THR A 135 5.05 4.96 20.48
C THR A 135 4.96 6.40 20.01
N ALA A 136 5.41 7.37 20.82
CA ALA A 136 5.52 8.76 20.38
C ALA A 136 6.56 8.94 19.26
N ALA A 137 7.68 8.22 19.31
CA ALA A 137 8.67 8.24 18.24
C ALA A 137 8.14 7.61 16.95
N LEU A 138 7.41 6.51 17.03
CA LEU A 138 6.74 5.87 15.88
C LEU A 138 5.69 6.80 15.26
N ALA A 139 4.85 7.44 16.07
CA ALA A 139 3.86 8.40 15.57
C ALA A 139 4.50 9.57 14.82
N ARG A 140 5.59 10.15 15.35
CA ARG A 140 6.34 11.23 14.67
C ARG A 140 6.97 10.75 13.37
N TYR A 141 7.52 9.53 13.36
CA TYR A 141 8.09 8.96 12.14
C TYR A 141 7.01 8.71 11.07
N HIS A 142 5.87 8.14 11.44
CA HIS A 142 4.73 7.94 10.54
C HIS A 142 4.29 9.28 9.91
N ALA A 143 4.08 10.31 10.74
CA ALA A 143 3.68 11.63 10.29
C ALA A 143 4.67 12.29 9.32
N ALA A 144 5.97 11.96 9.45
CA ALA A 144 7.02 12.54 8.60
C ALA A 144 7.29 11.74 7.32
N VAL A 145 7.05 10.42 7.32
CA VAL A 145 7.55 9.50 6.28
C VAL A 145 6.44 8.80 5.50
N ILE A 146 5.29 8.57 6.14
CA ILE A 146 4.17 7.79 5.59
C ILE A 146 2.98 8.68 5.31
N GLU A 147 2.50 9.41 6.32
CA GLU A 147 1.29 10.26 6.26
C GLU A 147 1.24 11.21 5.06
N PRO A 148 2.34 11.91 4.67
CA PRO A 148 2.30 12.83 3.53
C PRO A 148 1.99 12.15 2.18
N TYR A 149 2.09 10.82 2.13
CA TYR A 149 1.89 10.01 0.93
C TYR A 149 0.71 9.04 1.06
N SER A 150 -0.16 9.21 2.06
CA SER A 150 -1.31 8.31 2.32
C SER A 150 -2.19 8.12 1.09
N ALA A 151 -2.60 9.20 0.42
CA ALA A 151 -3.43 9.12 -0.79
C ALA A 151 -2.77 8.31 -1.93
N LEU A 152 -1.46 8.44 -2.09
CA LEU A 152 -0.69 7.70 -3.09
C LEU A 152 -0.59 6.21 -2.72
N ILE A 153 -0.43 5.91 -1.43
CA ILE A 153 -0.39 4.55 -0.91
C ILE A 153 -1.75 3.88 -1.10
N ASP A 154 -2.83 4.55 -0.73
CA ASP A 154 -4.20 4.06 -0.86
C ASP A 154 -4.55 3.77 -2.33
N GLU A 155 -4.22 4.68 -3.26
CA GLU A 155 -4.47 4.46 -4.69
C GLU A 155 -3.72 3.22 -5.23
N ALA A 156 -2.47 3.01 -4.81
CA ALA A 156 -1.70 1.85 -5.23
C ALA A 156 -2.24 0.55 -4.63
N VAL A 157 -2.69 0.57 -3.37
CA VAL A 157 -3.32 -0.59 -2.72
C VAL A 157 -4.62 -0.96 -3.42
N GLU A 158 -5.48 0.02 -3.71
CA GLU A 158 -6.74 -0.23 -4.39
C GLU A 158 -6.51 -0.76 -5.81
N THR A 159 -5.54 -0.20 -6.53
CA THR A 159 -5.15 -0.69 -7.86
C THR A 159 -4.65 -2.14 -7.80
N ASP A 160 -3.79 -2.48 -6.84
CA ASP A 160 -3.27 -3.83 -6.64
C ASP A 160 -4.40 -4.82 -6.29
N ARG A 161 -5.31 -4.43 -5.38
CA ARG A 161 -6.47 -5.24 -4.98
C ARG A 161 -7.38 -5.53 -6.16
N LEU A 162 -7.71 -4.52 -6.97
CA LEU A 162 -8.53 -4.69 -8.18
C LEU A 162 -7.85 -5.60 -9.21
N HIS A 163 -6.52 -5.46 -9.38
CA HIS A 163 -5.75 -6.32 -10.28
C HIS A 163 -5.78 -7.79 -9.86
N ARG A 164 -5.65 -8.06 -8.56
CA ARG A 164 -5.56 -9.43 -8.01
C ARG A 164 -6.92 -10.11 -7.80
N ASN A 165 -7.99 -9.33 -7.59
CA ASN A 165 -9.35 -9.84 -7.35
C ASN A 165 -10.14 -10.20 -8.63
N GLY A 166 -9.50 -10.22 -9.81
CA GLY A 166 -10.16 -10.34 -11.13
C GLY A 166 -11.03 -11.59 -11.38
N THR A 167 -11.06 -12.57 -10.47
CA THR A 167 -11.86 -13.80 -10.61
C THR A 167 -12.94 -13.99 -9.54
N GLY A 168 -13.02 -13.09 -8.54
CA GLY A 168 -14.03 -13.13 -7.47
C GLY A 168 -13.97 -14.34 -6.53
N SER A 169 -12.97 -15.23 -6.66
CA SER A 169 -12.76 -16.40 -5.80
C SER A 169 -11.44 -16.29 -5.04
N VAL A 170 -11.36 -16.92 -3.85
CA VAL A 170 -10.14 -16.94 -3.04
C VAL A 170 -9.02 -17.71 -3.74
N GLU A 171 -9.31 -18.84 -4.38
CA GLU A 171 -8.28 -19.58 -5.12
C GLU A 171 -7.76 -18.79 -6.33
N GLY A 172 -8.64 -18.08 -7.05
CA GLY A 172 -8.23 -17.23 -8.15
C GLY A 172 -7.43 -16.01 -7.68
N LEU A 173 -7.73 -15.46 -6.49
CA LEU A 173 -6.87 -14.49 -5.81
C LEU A 173 -5.48 -15.09 -5.51
N LEU A 174 -5.41 -16.28 -4.90
CA LEU A 174 -4.15 -16.94 -4.57
C LEU A 174 -3.32 -17.25 -5.82
N HIS A 175 -3.96 -17.65 -6.93
CA HIS A 175 -3.32 -17.77 -8.24
C HIS A 175 -2.82 -16.41 -8.78
N GLY A 176 -3.58 -15.34 -8.58
CA GLY A 176 -3.21 -13.96 -8.92
C GLY A 176 -2.04 -13.40 -8.10
N MET A 177 -1.54 -14.12 -7.09
CA MET A 177 -0.33 -13.74 -6.36
C MET A 177 0.97 -14.11 -7.10
N TRP A 178 0.89 -14.89 -8.17
CA TRP A 178 2.07 -15.17 -9.01
C TRP A 178 2.61 -13.88 -9.65
N PRO A 179 3.93 -13.64 -9.70
CA PRO A 179 5.03 -14.52 -9.28
C PRO A 179 5.50 -14.34 -7.83
N LEU A 180 4.85 -13.50 -7.03
CA LEU A 180 5.25 -13.25 -5.63
C LEU A 180 5.09 -14.50 -4.76
N MET A 181 4.04 -15.28 -5.03
CA MET A 181 3.71 -16.50 -4.32
C MET A 181 3.20 -17.53 -5.32
N ASN A 182 3.40 -18.80 -5.00
CA ASN A 182 3.01 -19.91 -5.85
C ASN A 182 1.94 -20.75 -5.15
N TRP A 183 0.70 -20.59 -5.58
CA TRP A 183 -0.41 -21.40 -5.09
C TRP A 183 -0.37 -22.79 -5.73
N ARG A 184 -0.08 -23.80 -4.91
CA ARG A 184 -0.11 -25.22 -5.26
C ARG A 184 -1.05 -25.92 -4.27
N PRO A 185 -2.36 -25.88 -4.52
CA PRO A 185 -3.36 -26.34 -3.56
C PRO A 185 -2.96 -27.69 -2.91
N PRO A 186 -3.05 -27.82 -1.57
CA PRO A 186 -3.55 -26.84 -0.60
C PRO A 186 -2.46 -25.94 0.02
N VAL A 187 -1.30 -25.79 -0.64
CA VAL A 187 -0.13 -25.09 -0.09
C VAL A 187 0.19 -23.82 -0.88
N LEU A 188 0.33 -22.71 -0.17
CA LEU A 188 0.89 -21.47 -0.73
C LEU A 188 2.39 -21.44 -0.44
N GLU A 189 3.21 -21.45 -1.49
CA GLU A 189 4.66 -21.39 -1.40
C GLU A 189 5.13 -19.94 -1.57
N VAL A 190 5.95 -19.45 -0.64
CA VAL A 190 6.47 -18.09 -0.62
C VAL A 190 7.98 -18.15 -0.49
N GLN A 191 8.69 -17.46 -1.38
CA GLN A 191 10.14 -17.33 -1.25
C GLN A 191 10.47 -16.70 0.10
N TYR A 192 11.41 -17.27 0.84
CA TYR A 192 11.71 -16.84 2.21
C TYR A 192 13.16 -17.17 2.55
N ALA A 193 13.80 -16.33 3.39
CA ALA A 193 15.21 -16.45 3.72
C ALA A 193 15.58 -17.78 4.41
N HIS A 194 14.62 -18.41 5.08
CA HIS A 194 14.76 -19.72 5.71
C HIS A 194 13.54 -20.59 5.44
N ASN A 195 13.63 -21.89 5.75
CA ASN A 195 12.52 -22.81 5.61
C ASN A 195 11.56 -22.70 6.80
N ARG A 196 10.26 -22.61 6.52
CA ARG A 196 9.24 -22.48 7.55
C ARG A 196 7.92 -23.10 7.08
N GLU A 197 7.25 -23.78 7.99
CA GLU A 197 5.92 -24.35 7.80
C GLU A 197 4.93 -23.57 8.66
N LEU A 198 3.82 -23.14 8.07
CA LEU A 198 2.72 -22.48 8.76
C LEU A 198 1.43 -23.23 8.46
N HIS A 199 0.80 -23.79 9.49
CA HIS A 199 -0.51 -24.44 9.37
C HIS A 199 -1.59 -23.47 9.84
N LEU A 200 -2.55 -23.17 8.96
CA LEU A 200 -3.62 -22.21 9.26
C LEU A 200 -4.63 -22.78 10.27
N ASN A 201 -4.90 -24.08 10.22
CA ASN A 201 -5.72 -24.81 11.19
C ASN A 201 -7.12 -24.21 11.37
N GLY A 202 -7.77 -23.78 10.29
CA GLY A 202 -9.11 -23.19 10.31
C GLY A 202 -9.15 -21.70 10.71
N ARG A 203 -7.99 -21.06 10.90
CA ARG A 203 -7.90 -19.62 11.23
C ARG A 203 -8.05 -18.71 10.00
N GLY A 204 -7.84 -19.22 8.80
CA GLY A 204 -7.73 -18.42 7.57
C GLY A 204 -6.39 -17.70 7.44
N LEU A 205 -6.16 -17.06 6.30
CA LEU A 205 -4.99 -16.23 6.02
C LEU A 205 -5.40 -14.78 5.73
N ARG A 206 -4.75 -13.83 6.39
CA ARG A 206 -4.86 -12.42 6.05
C ARG A 206 -3.70 -11.97 5.16
N LEU A 207 -4.01 -11.54 3.95
CA LEU A 207 -3.06 -10.93 3.02
C LEU A 207 -3.06 -9.41 3.23
N VAL A 208 -1.93 -8.83 3.60
CA VAL A 208 -1.82 -7.38 3.82
C VAL A 208 -0.97 -6.77 2.72
N PRO A 209 -1.54 -5.93 1.83
CA PRO A 209 -0.75 -5.22 0.85
C PRO A 209 0.17 -4.24 1.57
N SER A 210 1.40 -4.10 1.08
CA SER A 210 2.37 -3.14 1.59
C SER A 210 3.06 -2.40 0.47
N TYR A 211 3.14 -1.09 0.64
CA TYR A 211 3.68 -0.16 -0.34
C TYR A 211 5.20 -0.12 -0.33
N PHE A 212 5.81 -0.04 0.86
CA PHE A 212 7.26 0.00 0.97
C PHE A 212 7.89 -1.41 0.94
N CYS A 213 7.10 -2.47 1.06
CA CYS A 213 7.53 -3.85 0.79
C CYS A 213 7.82 -4.01 -0.72
N ARG A 214 8.88 -4.77 -1.09
CA ARG A 214 9.29 -4.87 -2.51
C ARG A 214 9.63 -6.25 -3.03
N ARG A 215 10.28 -7.09 -2.22
CA ARG A 215 10.89 -8.32 -2.75
C ARG A 215 10.14 -9.55 -2.27
N THR A 216 9.99 -9.66 -0.96
CA THR A 216 9.61 -10.91 -0.34
C THR A 216 8.46 -10.65 0.62
N PRO A 217 7.32 -11.35 0.47
CA PRO A 217 6.28 -11.30 1.48
C PRO A 217 6.81 -11.71 2.85
N VAL A 218 6.30 -11.10 3.93
CA VAL A 218 6.75 -11.30 5.31
C VAL A 218 5.58 -11.75 6.17
N ALA A 219 5.81 -12.76 7.01
CA ALA A 219 4.83 -13.25 7.98
C ALA A 219 5.32 -12.99 9.41
N PHE A 220 4.41 -12.94 10.38
CA PHE A 220 4.77 -12.86 11.81
C PHE A 220 5.70 -13.97 12.23
N ALA A 221 6.63 -13.72 13.15
CA ALA A 221 7.55 -14.73 13.66
C ALA A 221 6.84 -15.77 14.55
N ASP A 222 5.87 -15.35 15.35
CA ASP A 222 5.03 -16.20 16.18
C ASP A 222 3.92 -16.86 15.34
N PRO A 223 3.93 -18.21 15.17
CA PRO A 223 2.87 -18.92 14.44
C PRO A 223 1.52 -18.94 15.16
N GLY A 224 1.47 -18.57 16.44
CA GLY A 224 0.27 -18.45 17.27
C GLY A 224 -0.54 -17.18 17.00
N LEU A 225 0.09 -16.12 16.47
CA LEU A 225 -0.61 -14.91 16.06
C LEU A 225 -1.57 -15.18 14.88
N PRO A 226 -2.59 -14.32 14.66
CA PRO A 226 -3.46 -14.43 13.49
C PRO A 226 -2.63 -14.55 12.21
N PRO A 227 -2.79 -15.63 11.41
CA PRO A 227 -1.95 -15.85 10.24
C PRO A 227 -2.05 -14.69 9.26
N THR A 228 -0.94 -13.96 9.14
CA THR A 228 -0.86 -12.74 8.34
C THR A 228 0.37 -12.82 7.44
N LEU A 229 0.19 -12.48 6.18
CA LEU A 229 1.26 -12.39 5.19
C LEU A 229 1.21 -11.02 4.53
N VAL A 230 2.21 -10.20 4.81
CA VAL A 230 2.37 -8.88 4.24
C VAL A 230 3.11 -9.00 2.91
N TYR A 231 2.59 -8.44 1.83
CA TYR A 231 3.13 -8.65 0.48
C TYR A 231 3.33 -7.32 -0.26
N PRO A 232 4.29 -7.22 -1.19
CA PRO A 232 4.51 -5.99 -1.95
C PRO A 232 3.34 -5.75 -2.91
N VAL A 233 2.78 -4.54 -2.89
CA VAL A 233 1.84 -4.11 -3.94
C VAL A 233 2.54 -4.12 -5.30
N HIS A 234 1.77 -4.37 -6.35
CA HIS A 234 2.25 -4.18 -7.71
C HIS A 234 2.50 -2.69 -7.94
N HIS A 235 3.77 -2.30 -7.99
CA HIS A 235 4.13 -0.99 -8.47
C HIS A 235 4.07 -1.00 -10.00
N ASP A 236 2.94 -0.57 -10.56
CA ASP A 236 2.97 0.00 -11.90
C ASP A 236 3.93 1.20 -11.89
N TRP A 237 4.45 1.60 -13.04
CA TRP A 237 5.48 2.66 -13.15
C TRP A 237 4.95 4.08 -12.79
N THR A 238 3.88 4.15 -12.00
CA THR A 238 3.03 5.29 -11.67
C THR A 238 3.67 6.29 -10.71
N TRP A 239 4.73 5.94 -9.97
CA TRP A 239 5.52 6.89 -9.16
C TRP A 239 6.00 8.10 -9.96
N HIS A 240 6.52 7.86 -11.18
CA HIS A 240 6.93 8.93 -12.09
C HIS A 240 5.76 9.77 -12.60
N ARG A 241 4.55 9.17 -12.66
CA ARG A 241 3.33 9.82 -13.13
C ARG A 241 2.73 10.69 -12.02
N GLN A 242 2.53 10.14 -10.83
CA GLN A 242 1.81 10.74 -9.69
C GLN A 242 2.59 11.82 -8.91
N LEU A 243 3.92 11.83 -8.93
CA LEU A 243 4.70 12.96 -8.35
C LEU A 243 5.07 14.03 -9.38
N ALA A 244 5.01 13.70 -10.67
CA ALA A 244 5.11 14.69 -11.75
C ALA A 244 3.75 15.32 -12.10
N SER A 245 2.64 14.73 -11.67
CA SER A 245 1.28 15.01 -12.16
C SER A 245 0.61 16.26 -11.60
N GLY A 246 1.13 16.88 -10.54
CA GLY A 246 0.50 18.10 -10.00
C GLY A 246 0.39 19.24 -11.03
N ARG A 247 1.20 19.24 -12.10
CA ARG A 247 1.16 20.26 -13.18
C ARG A 247 1.39 19.76 -14.62
N ARG A 248 1.88 18.53 -14.85
CA ARG A 248 2.26 18.04 -16.20
C ARG A 248 1.22 17.16 -16.92
N GLU A 249 0.26 16.55 -16.22
CA GLU A 249 -0.64 15.54 -16.83
C GLU A 249 -1.58 16.11 -17.89
N LEU A 250 -2.10 17.33 -17.70
CA LEU A 250 -2.90 18.00 -18.73
C LEU A 250 -2.10 18.28 -20.01
N GLY A 251 -0.77 18.46 -19.91
CA GLY A 251 0.10 18.75 -21.06
C GLY A 251 0.39 17.53 -21.93
N ALA A 252 0.67 16.36 -21.34
CA ALA A 252 0.97 15.14 -22.08
C ALA A 252 -0.27 14.56 -22.78
N LEU A 253 -1.43 14.58 -22.09
CA LEU A 253 -2.69 14.18 -22.71
C LEU A 253 -3.10 15.16 -23.81
N SER A 254 -2.88 16.47 -23.60
CA SER A 254 -3.08 17.49 -24.65
C SER A 254 -2.17 17.27 -25.86
N ALA A 255 -0.94 16.79 -25.67
CA ALA A 255 -0.05 16.45 -26.78
C ALA A 255 -0.54 15.21 -27.57
N LEU A 256 -1.16 14.24 -26.90
CA LEU A 256 -1.65 13.00 -27.52
C LEU A 256 -3.01 13.17 -28.21
N LEU A 257 -3.99 13.77 -27.52
CA LEU A 257 -5.38 13.87 -28.00
C LEU A 257 -5.70 15.23 -28.63
N GLY A 258 -4.82 16.22 -28.41
CA GLY A 258 -5.11 17.64 -28.61
C GLY A 258 -5.66 18.28 -27.32
N SER A 259 -5.35 19.56 -27.13
CA SER A 259 -5.76 20.34 -25.96
C SER A 259 -7.28 20.35 -25.76
N THR A 260 -8.04 20.55 -26.83
CA THR A 260 -9.50 20.63 -26.76
C THR A 260 -10.15 19.28 -26.40
N ARG A 261 -9.67 18.16 -26.95
CA ARG A 261 -10.23 16.82 -26.62
C ARG A 261 -9.90 16.42 -25.19
N SER A 262 -8.69 16.76 -24.73
CA SER A 262 -8.27 16.52 -23.35
C SER A 262 -9.11 17.33 -22.37
N ALA A 263 -9.38 18.60 -22.69
CA ALA A 263 -10.25 19.46 -21.89
C ALA A 263 -11.71 18.95 -21.87
N VAL A 264 -12.24 18.50 -23.01
CA VAL A 264 -13.57 17.86 -23.07
C VAL A 264 -13.63 16.60 -22.22
N LEU A 265 -12.65 15.69 -22.34
CA LEU A 265 -12.60 14.47 -21.55
C LEU A 265 -12.54 14.76 -20.05
N ALA A 266 -11.74 15.75 -19.63
CA ALA A 266 -11.65 16.17 -18.23
C ALA A 266 -12.95 16.84 -17.71
N ALA A 267 -13.60 17.65 -18.53
CA ALA A 267 -14.80 18.42 -18.15
C ALA A 267 -16.06 17.56 -18.00
N VAL A 268 -16.07 16.33 -18.52
CA VAL A 268 -17.20 15.38 -18.39
C VAL A 268 -17.43 14.97 -16.93
N GLY A 269 -16.38 14.87 -16.09
CA GLY A 269 -16.54 14.53 -14.68
C GLY A 269 -17.29 13.21 -14.47
N ALA A 270 -18.34 13.21 -13.65
CA ALA A 270 -19.24 12.06 -13.42
C ALA A 270 -20.40 11.96 -14.43
N GLY A 271 -20.50 12.92 -15.36
CA GLY A 271 -21.59 13.04 -16.32
C GLY A 271 -21.81 14.50 -16.72
N ALA A 272 -21.94 14.79 -18.02
CA ALA A 272 -22.26 16.13 -18.50
C ALA A 272 -22.98 16.10 -19.86
N THR A 273 -23.92 17.01 -20.05
CA THR A 273 -24.53 17.27 -21.35
C THR A 273 -23.61 18.08 -22.26
N THR A 274 -23.85 18.04 -23.57
CA THR A 274 -23.09 18.83 -24.55
C THR A 274 -23.15 20.34 -24.25
N THR A 275 -24.29 20.85 -23.74
CA THR A 275 -24.46 22.27 -23.41
C THR A 275 -23.66 22.65 -22.16
N GLU A 276 -23.69 21.84 -21.10
CA GLU A 276 -22.90 22.09 -19.89
C GLU A 276 -21.39 22.02 -20.18
N LEU A 277 -20.96 21.10 -21.05
CA LEU A 277 -19.57 21.04 -21.51
C LEU A 277 -19.16 22.28 -22.32
N ALA A 278 -20.06 22.80 -23.17
CA ALA A 278 -19.83 24.01 -23.94
C ALA A 278 -19.63 25.23 -23.03
N GLU A 279 -20.48 25.37 -22.02
CA GLU A 279 -20.36 26.42 -21.01
C GLU A 279 -19.08 26.31 -20.19
N ARG A 280 -18.75 25.12 -19.67
CA ARG A 280 -17.52 24.87 -18.88
C ARG A 280 -16.24 25.18 -19.64
N LEU A 281 -16.25 25.00 -20.96
CA LEU A 281 -15.07 25.13 -21.82
C LEU A 281 -15.02 26.43 -22.60
N GLY A 282 -16.03 27.30 -22.49
CA GLY A 282 -16.13 28.52 -23.30
C GLY A 282 -16.16 28.23 -24.80
N ALA A 283 -16.77 27.13 -25.22
CA ALA A 283 -16.79 26.65 -26.61
C ALA A 283 -18.22 26.56 -27.15
N SER A 284 -18.41 26.45 -28.46
CA SER A 284 -19.74 26.27 -29.03
C SER A 284 -20.26 24.83 -28.81
N PRO A 285 -21.58 24.62 -28.66
CA PRO A 285 -22.15 23.27 -28.56
C PRO A 285 -21.83 22.38 -29.77
N SER A 286 -21.71 22.96 -30.97
CA SER A 286 -21.33 22.23 -32.18
C SER A 286 -19.88 21.74 -32.15
N ALA A 287 -18.95 22.55 -31.62
CA ALA A 287 -17.56 22.14 -31.43
C ALA A 287 -17.43 21.03 -30.38
N VAL A 288 -18.13 21.15 -29.26
CA VAL A 288 -18.15 20.12 -28.20
C VAL A 288 -18.78 18.82 -28.70
N SER A 289 -19.88 18.88 -29.46
CA SER A 289 -20.53 17.70 -30.05
C SER A 289 -19.58 16.92 -30.98
N ARG A 290 -18.75 17.63 -31.76
CA ARG A 290 -17.72 17.01 -32.61
C ARG A 290 -16.67 16.28 -31.78
N HIS A 291 -16.19 16.90 -30.70
CA HIS A 291 -15.17 16.29 -29.84
C HIS A 291 -15.70 15.09 -29.04
N THR A 292 -16.91 15.20 -28.48
CA THR A 292 -17.56 14.09 -27.76
C THR A 292 -17.84 12.91 -28.68
N THR A 293 -18.20 13.14 -29.95
CA THR A 293 -18.34 12.08 -30.96
C THR A 293 -17.03 11.31 -31.16
N VAL A 294 -15.92 12.01 -31.41
CA VAL A 294 -14.61 11.37 -31.61
C VAL A 294 -14.16 10.61 -30.36
N LEU A 295 -14.35 11.18 -29.17
CA LEU A 295 -14.00 10.53 -27.90
C LEU A 295 -14.87 9.30 -27.64
N ARG A 296 -16.15 9.32 -28.03
CA ARG A 296 -17.06 8.17 -27.96
C ARG A 296 -16.66 7.06 -28.93
N GLU A 297 -16.34 7.40 -30.17
CA GLU A 297 -15.85 6.44 -31.18
C GLU A 297 -14.51 5.81 -30.78
N ALA A 298 -13.67 6.55 -30.07
CA ALA A 298 -12.44 6.04 -29.48
C ALA A 298 -12.65 5.22 -28.18
N GLY A 299 -13.89 5.03 -27.72
CA GLY A 299 -14.21 4.29 -26.50
C GLY A 299 -13.87 5.01 -25.18
N LEU A 300 -13.59 6.32 -25.22
CA LEU A 300 -13.25 7.12 -24.04
C LEU A 300 -14.47 7.72 -23.34
N LEU A 301 -15.57 7.89 -24.09
CA LEU A 301 -16.86 8.31 -23.58
C LEU A 301 -17.94 7.30 -23.95
N THR A 302 -18.95 7.20 -23.09
CA THR A 302 -20.26 6.64 -23.41
C THR A 302 -21.29 7.77 -23.38
N THR A 303 -22.40 7.53 -24.06
CA THR A 303 -23.50 8.49 -24.12
C THR A 303 -24.79 7.78 -23.79
N GLU A 304 -25.53 8.30 -22.81
CA GLU A 304 -26.84 7.79 -22.42
C GLU A 304 -27.88 8.90 -22.57
N ARG A 305 -29.06 8.55 -23.10
CA ARG A 305 -30.16 9.49 -23.24
C ARG A 305 -31.00 9.45 -21.97
N GLN A 306 -31.05 10.56 -21.24
CA GLN A 306 -31.89 10.74 -20.06
C GLN A 306 -33.00 11.74 -20.38
N GLY A 307 -34.17 11.22 -20.77
CA GLY A 307 -35.32 12.02 -21.18
C GLY A 307 -35.06 12.85 -22.44
N LEU A 308 -35.17 14.18 -22.31
CA LEU A 308 -34.89 15.13 -23.40
C LEU A 308 -33.40 15.47 -23.55
N SER A 309 -32.55 14.99 -22.65
CA SER A 309 -31.13 15.33 -22.60
C SER A 309 -30.24 14.13 -22.94
N VAL A 310 -29.05 14.44 -23.46
CA VAL A 310 -28.01 13.47 -23.80
C VAL A 310 -26.84 13.69 -22.85
N LEU A 311 -26.55 12.69 -22.01
CA LEU A 311 -25.49 12.74 -21.02
C LEU A 311 -24.28 11.97 -21.54
N HIS A 312 -23.12 12.62 -21.55
CA HIS A 312 -21.84 11.97 -21.79
C HIS A 312 -21.23 11.55 -20.47
N GLN A 313 -20.71 10.33 -20.42
CA GLN A 313 -20.02 9.77 -19.26
C GLN A 313 -18.65 9.25 -19.68
N ARG A 314 -17.69 9.30 -18.75
CA ARG A 314 -16.36 8.70 -18.99
C ARG A 314 -16.46 7.19 -18.87
N THR A 315 -15.83 6.48 -19.79
CA THR A 315 -15.60 5.04 -19.63
C THR A 315 -14.48 4.79 -18.64
N VAL A 316 -14.30 3.53 -18.23
CA VAL A 316 -13.13 3.10 -17.45
C VAL A 316 -11.82 3.51 -18.16
N LEU A 317 -11.75 3.35 -19.48
CA LEU A 317 -10.60 3.77 -20.29
C LEU A 317 -10.39 5.30 -20.28
N GLY A 318 -11.46 6.08 -20.38
CA GLY A 318 -11.41 7.54 -20.31
C GLY A 318 -10.96 8.07 -18.95
N SER A 319 -11.38 7.44 -17.85
CA SER A 319 -10.96 7.77 -16.49
C SER A 319 -9.50 7.38 -16.22
N ALA A 320 -9.08 6.20 -16.69
CA ALA A 320 -7.70 5.73 -16.58
C ALA A 320 -6.70 6.65 -17.30
N LEU A 321 -7.07 7.22 -18.46
CA LEU A 321 -6.23 8.17 -19.20
C LEU A 321 -6.06 9.53 -18.50
N LEU A 322 -6.99 9.91 -17.62
CA LEU A 322 -6.93 11.15 -16.84
C LEU A 322 -6.22 10.99 -15.49
N GLY A 323 -5.79 9.77 -15.13
CA GLY A 323 -5.24 9.50 -13.79
C GLY A 323 -6.25 9.76 -12.67
N ARG A 324 -7.55 9.68 -12.97
CA ARG A 324 -8.64 9.97 -12.03
C ARG A 324 -9.66 8.85 -12.07
N ASN A 325 -9.51 7.89 -11.17
CA ASN A 325 -10.61 7.03 -10.74
C ASN A 325 -11.24 7.65 -9.50
#